data_AF-A0A556TXT1-F1
#
_entry.id   AF-A0A556TXT1-F1
#
_cell.length_a   1.000
_cell.length_b   1.000
_cell.length_c   1.000
_cell.angle_alpha   90.00
_cell.angle_beta   90.00
_cell.angle_gamma   90.00
#
_symmetry.space_group_name_H-M   'P 1'
#
loop_
_entity.id
_entity.type
_entity.pdbx_description
1 polymer ?
#
loop_
_entity_poly.entity_id
_entity_poly.type
_entity_poly.pdbx_seq_one_letter_code
_entity_poly.pdbx_strand_id
1 'polypeptide(L)'
;MAVCFQVAQFNASSCLCQTFTTYLVLPILYSAMLLIGLPSNILSIWIFMAKISIKTPTHIYLINLGISNLILCLIMPFNAAYYAFSTGWPASSLKCQLAINILTPVVHYNIGIGMLILTWLALTRFATLIQHNYGHRPSKCTKFLSGIFLRRLQQTPFAMAVCVGIWALVLLGIVPTVVVYATVETDQVENNSEQACYSVPVEVGGSGSQAFAIVGITFFFICLFVVISAYIAVIRHINRTKTNRIIDDTQRILTRVCRNISVIQSVLVICFLPHLIYKSIFIAMVKKDIQTRDLLAECHPFSMHIEVKNLLLCLAVLRCSTDPIIYFLLDNRFKKHVCGLFRESMNPKESIQDNK
;
A
#
# COMPACT_ATOMS: atom_id res chain seq x y z
N MET A 1 -9.33 25.70 -17.94
CA MET A 1 -10.49 26.19 -17.16
C MET A 1 -10.52 25.43 -15.85
N ALA A 2 -10.01 26.05 -14.78
CA ALA A 2 -10.25 25.56 -13.42
C ALA A 2 -11.66 26.03 -13.04
N VAL A 3 -12.52 25.10 -12.63
CA VAL A 3 -13.91 25.42 -12.26
C VAL A 3 -13.96 25.56 -10.75
N CYS A 4 -13.95 26.81 -10.27
CA CYS A 4 -14.35 27.10 -8.91
C CYS A 4 -15.89 27.13 -8.91
N PHE A 5 -16.56 26.07 -8.42
CA PHE A 5 -18.01 26.07 -8.33
C PHE A 5 -18.44 27.18 -7.36
N GLN A 6 -18.98 28.28 -7.90
CA GLN A 6 -19.57 29.38 -7.14
C GLN A 6 -20.82 28.89 -6.43
N VAL A 7 -20.64 28.37 -5.22
CA VAL A 7 -21.63 28.51 -4.16
C VAL A 7 -21.37 29.90 -3.56
N ALA A 8 -22.43 30.70 -3.44
CA ALA A 8 -22.37 32.14 -3.19
C ALA A 8 -21.45 32.54 -2.01
N GLN A 9 -20.69 33.63 -2.21
CA GLN A 9 -19.91 34.39 -1.21
C GLN A 9 -18.63 33.78 -0.60
N PHE A 10 -17.73 33.17 -1.38
CA PHE A 10 -16.37 32.91 -0.91
C PHE A 10 -15.44 34.12 -1.10
N ASN A 11 -14.75 34.55 -0.04
CA ASN A 11 -13.54 35.37 -0.14
C ASN A 11 -12.50 34.62 -0.99
N ALA A 12 -12.02 35.25 -2.06
CA ALA A 12 -11.20 34.66 -3.13
C ALA A 12 -9.83 34.08 -2.69
N SER A 13 -9.46 34.18 -1.42
CA SER A 13 -8.14 33.79 -0.90
C SER A 13 -8.05 32.37 -0.29
N SER A 14 -9.15 31.59 -0.28
CA SER A 14 -9.20 30.29 0.43
C SER A 14 -9.59 29.07 -0.42
N CYS A 15 -9.90 29.22 -1.71
CA CYS A 15 -10.40 28.11 -2.53
C CYS A 15 -9.28 27.31 -3.22
N LEU A 16 -9.36 25.99 -3.13
CA LEU A 16 -8.59 25.08 -3.97
C LEU A 16 -9.21 25.04 -5.36
N CYS A 17 -8.38 25.27 -6.38
CA CYS A 17 -8.80 25.17 -7.76
C CYS A 17 -8.71 23.72 -8.20
N GLN A 18 -9.85 23.02 -8.16
CA GLN A 18 -9.92 21.63 -8.57
C GLN A 18 -9.72 21.52 -10.09
N THR A 19 -8.67 20.84 -10.54
CA THR A 19 -8.45 20.60 -11.97
C THR A 19 -9.23 19.38 -12.46
N PHE A 20 -9.34 19.27 -13.80
CA PHE A 20 -9.83 18.10 -14.53
C PHE A 20 -9.25 16.78 -14.04
N THR A 21 -7.97 16.81 -13.66
CA THR A 21 -7.28 15.64 -13.11
C THR A 21 -7.97 15.15 -11.85
N THR A 22 -8.28 16.04 -10.91
CA THR A 22 -8.82 15.67 -9.62
C THR A 22 -10.28 15.24 -9.69
N TYR A 23 -11.17 15.99 -10.36
CA TYR A 23 -12.60 15.66 -10.35
C TYR A 23 -13.02 14.59 -11.37
N LEU A 24 -12.18 14.29 -12.38
CA LEU A 24 -12.53 13.31 -13.41
C LEU A 24 -11.53 12.15 -13.50
N VAL A 25 -10.23 12.44 -13.62
CA VAL A 25 -9.22 11.38 -13.84
C VAL A 25 -9.09 10.47 -12.61
N LEU A 26 -8.98 11.03 -11.40
CA LEU A 26 -8.90 10.21 -10.17
C LEU A 26 -10.12 9.30 -10.00
N PRO A 27 -11.38 9.77 -10.07
CA PRO A 27 -12.56 8.91 -10.00
C PRO A 27 -12.57 7.77 -11.02
N ILE A 28 -12.16 8.03 -12.27
CA ILE A 28 -12.04 7.01 -13.32
C ILE A 28 -10.99 5.97 -12.92
N LEU A 29 -9.82 6.41 -12.46
CA LEU A 29 -8.75 5.52 -12.03
C LEU A 29 -9.16 4.63 -10.85
N TYR A 30 -9.77 5.20 -9.80
CA TYR A 30 -10.28 4.42 -8.67
C TYR A 30 -11.37 3.42 -9.09
N SER A 31 -12.24 3.80 -10.01
CA SER A 31 -13.28 2.90 -10.55
C SER A 31 -12.68 1.75 -11.36
N ALA A 32 -11.68 2.04 -12.21
CA ALA A 32 -10.96 1.00 -12.95
C ALA A 32 -10.19 0.06 -12.00
N MET A 33 -9.54 0.61 -10.98
CA MET A 33 -8.85 -0.16 -9.95
C MET A 33 -9.79 -1.09 -9.19
N LEU A 34 -11.02 -0.64 -8.90
CA LEU A 34 -12.06 -1.46 -8.27
C LEU A 34 -12.45 -2.64 -9.16
N LEU A 35 -12.74 -2.39 -10.44
CA LEU A 35 -13.16 -3.41 -11.40
C LEU A 35 -12.10 -4.50 -11.59
N ILE A 36 -10.83 -4.14 -11.51
CA ILE A 36 -9.72 -5.09 -11.62
C ILE A 36 -9.40 -5.72 -10.26
N GLY A 37 -9.32 -4.90 -9.22
CA GLY A 37 -8.81 -5.25 -7.90
C GLY A 37 -9.75 -6.17 -7.12
N LEU A 38 -11.06 -5.92 -7.15
CA LEU A 38 -12.02 -6.71 -6.40
C LEU A 38 -12.05 -8.19 -6.87
N PRO A 39 -12.35 -8.51 -8.15
CA PRO A 39 -12.43 -9.91 -8.58
C PRO A 39 -11.08 -10.64 -8.44
N SER A 40 -9.98 -9.94 -8.72
CA SER A 40 -8.66 -10.55 -8.70
C SER A 40 -8.16 -10.86 -7.27
N ASN A 41 -8.44 -9.99 -6.28
CA ASN A 41 -8.13 -10.28 -4.88
C ASN A 41 -9.08 -11.35 -4.30
N ILE A 42 -10.37 -11.35 -4.65
CA ILE A 42 -11.31 -12.42 -4.25
C ILE A 42 -10.82 -13.78 -4.76
N LEU A 43 -10.51 -13.87 -6.05
CA LEU A 43 -9.99 -15.09 -6.68
C LEU A 43 -8.70 -15.54 -5.98
N SER A 44 -7.82 -14.59 -5.66
CA SER A 44 -6.54 -14.89 -5.01
C SER A 44 -6.72 -15.53 -3.63
N ILE A 45 -7.56 -14.92 -2.78
CA ILE A 45 -7.86 -15.46 -1.46
C ILE A 45 -8.56 -16.81 -1.57
N TRP A 46 -9.50 -16.96 -2.49
CA TRP A 46 -10.19 -18.24 -2.71
C TRP A 46 -9.21 -19.35 -3.07
N ILE A 47 -8.25 -19.12 -3.98
CA ILE A 47 -7.22 -20.11 -4.32
C ILE A 47 -6.35 -20.43 -3.09
N PHE A 48 -5.88 -19.42 -2.36
CA PHE A 48 -5.03 -19.65 -1.19
C PHE A 48 -5.74 -20.37 -0.04
N MET A 49 -7.04 -20.14 0.13
CA MET A 49 -7.82 -20.71 1.22
C MET A 49 -8.37 -22.09 0.87
N ALA A 50 -9.00 -22.22 -0.30
CA ALA A 50 -9.77 -23.40 -0.70
C ALA A 50 -8.99 -24.41 -1.54
N LYS A 51 -8.03 -23.97 -2.37
CA LYS A 51 -7.27 -24.88 -3.26
C LYS A 51 -5.93 -25.30 -2.69
N ILE A 52 -5.34 -24.50 -1.80
CA ILE A 52 -4.06 -24.83 -1.14
C ILE A 52 -4.32 -25.39 0.27
N SER A 53 -4.22 -26.71 0.40
CA SER A 53 -4.42 -27.43 1.67
C SER A 53 -3.32 -27.12 2.69
N ILE A 54 -2.05 -27.23 2.29
CA ILE A 54 -0.89 -26.97 3.18
C ILE A 54 -0.42 -25.53 3.01
N LYS A 55 -0.77 -24.68 3.97
CA LYS A 55 -0.41 -23.25 3.98
C LYS A 55 1.03 -23.06 4.47
N THR A 56 1.79 -22.23 3.76
CA THR A 56 3.15 -21.82 4.16
C THR A 56 3.10 -20.42 4.78
N PRO A 57 4.13 -19.96 5.50
CA PRO A 57 4.21 -18.58 6.02
C PRO A 57 3.92 -17.52 4.96
N THR A 58 4.43 -17.73 3.73
CA THR A 58 4.12 -16.85 2.59
C THR A 58 2.63 -16.79 2.30
N HIS A 59 1.91 -17.92 2.28
CA HIS A 59 0.47 -17.91 2.04
C HIS A 59 -0.27 -17.10 3.13
N ILE A 60 0.16 -17.19 4.39
CA ILE A 60 -0.43 -16.40 5.48
C ILE A 60 -0.27 -14.90 5.23
N TYR A 61 0.93 -14.45 4.83
CA TYR A 61 1.19 -13.06 4.46
C TYR A 61 0.33 -12.62 3.27
N LEU A 62 0.28 -13.41 2.19
CA LEU A 62 -0.49 -13.08 0.98
C LEU A 62 -2.02 -13.07 1.22
N ILE A 63 -2.54 -13.93 2.09
CA ILE A 63 -3.95 -13.91 2.48
C ILE A 63 -4.28 -12.63 3.24
N ASN A 64 -3.47 -12.26 4.25
CA ASN A 64 -3.68 -11.02 5.01
C ASN A 64 -3.58 -9.78 4.13
N LEU A 65 -2.66 -9.80 3.17
CA LEU A 65 -2.52 -8.77 2.15
C LEU A 65 -3.79 -8.65 1.29
N GLY A 66 -4.30 -9.77 0.79
CA GLY A 66 -5.54 -9.83 0.03
C GLY A 66 -6.73 -9.31 0.84
N ILE A 67 -6.86 -9.67 2.11
CA ILE A 67 -7.93 -9.17 3.00
C ILE A 67 -7.85 -7.65 3.10
N SER A 68 -6.65 -7.10 3.34
CA SER A 68 -6.44 -5.65 3.39
C SER A 68 -6.81 -4.97 2.07
N ASN A 69 -6.49 -5.59 0.93
CA ASN A 69 -6.85 -5.07 -0.40
C ASN A 69 -8.35 -5.10 -0.67
N LEU A 70 -9.06 -6.15 -0.23
CA LEU A 70 -10.52 -6.21 -0.38
C LEU A 70 -11.20 -5.09 0.39
N ILE A 71 -10.74 -4.82 1.63
CA ILE A 71 -11.24 -3.69 2.41
C ILE A 71 -11.01 -2.38 1.65
N LEU A 72 -9.81 -2.17 1.09
CA LEU A 72 -9.53 -0.99 0.27
C LEU A 72 -10.43 -0.92 -0.97
N CYS A 73 -10.68 -2.03 -1.65
CA CYS A 73 -11.57 -2.07 -2.82
C CYS A 73 -12.98 -1.58 -2.46
N LEU A 74 -13.54 -1.99 -1.30
CA LEU A 74 -14.85 -1.53 -0.85
C LEU A 74 -14.91 0.00 -0.59
N ILE A 75 -13.75 0.62 -0.33
CA ILE A 75 -13.58 2.05 -0.02
C ILE A 75 -13.33 2.88 -1.28
N MET A 76 -12.76 2.30 -2.35
CA MET A 76 -12.53 2.97 -3.64
C MET A 76 -13.74 3.73 -4.23
N PRO A 77 -14.98 3.19 -4.26
CA PRO A 77 -16.11 3.92 -4.86
C PRO A 77 -16.44 5.20 -4.09
N PHE A 78 -16.28 5.18 -2.77
CA PHE A 78 -16.46 6.37 -1.94
C PHE A 78 -15.33 7.38 -2.15
N ASN A 79 -14.08 6.92 -2.40
CA ASN A 79 -12.98 7.81 -2.76
C ASN A 79 -13.21 8.46 -4.12
N ALA A 80 -13.74 7.71 -5.09
CA ALA A 80 -14.13 8.26 -6.38
C ALA A 80 -15.23 9.32 -6.21
N ALA A 81 -16.24 9.05 -5.38
CA ALA A 81 -17.30 10.02 -5.07
C ALA A 81 -16.77 11.26 -4.33
N TYR A 82 -15.82 11.08 -3.42
CA TYR A 82 -15.13 12.18 -2.74
C TYR A 82 -14.46 13.09 -3.77
N TYR A 83 -13.59 12.55 -4.63
CA TYR A 83 -12.92 13.38 -5.63
C TYR A 83 -13.89 14.00 -6.66
N ALA A 84 -15.00 13.34 -6.99
CA ALA A 84 -15.98 13.87 -7.95
C ALA A 84 -16.89 14.99 -7.38
N PHE A 85 -17.27 14.92 -6.10
CA PHE A 85 -18.36 15.75 -5.54
C PHE A 85 -17.99 16.55 -4.28
N SER A 86 -16.79 16.39 -3.72
CA SER A 86 -16.41 16.96 -2.41
C SER A 86 -16.40 18.49 -2.35
N THR A 87 -16.29 19.19 -3.48
CA THR A 87 -16.38 20.66 -3.52
C THR A 87 -17.78 21.17 -3.21
N GLY A 88 -18.81 20.36 -3.46
CA GLY A 88 -20.20 20.68 -3.12
C GLY A 88 -20.62 20.22 -1.71
N TRP A 89 -19.73 19.59 -0.94
CA TRP A 89 -20.05 19.09 0.39
C TRP A 89 -19.55 20.07 1.45
N PRO A 90 -20.42 20.59 2.34
CA PRO A 90 -19.98 21.36 3.50
C PRO A 90 -19.06 20.51 4.38
N ALA A 91 -18.03 21.12 4.98
CA ALA A 91 -17.09 20.44 5.88
C ALA A 91 -17.79 19.80 7.09
N SER A 92 -18.86 20.42 7.59
CA SER A 92 -19.70 19.90 8.68
C SER A 92 -20.64 18.76 8.28
N SER A 93 -20.73 18.43 6.98
CA SER A 93 -21.65 17.39 6.51
C SER A 93 -21.21 16.00 6.95
N LEU A 94 -22.19 15.13 7.24
CA LEU A 94 -21.94 13.73 7.59
C LEU A 94 -21.12 12.98 6.52
N LYS A 95 -21.28 13.36 5.24
CA LYS A 95 -20.51 12.79 4.12
C LYS A 95 -19.03 13.16 4.21
N CYS A 96 -18.72 14.40 4.56
CA CYS A 96 -17.36 14.87 4.75
C CYS A 96 -16.70 14.20 5.97
N GLN A 97 -17.40 14.18 7.11
CA GLN A 97 -16.92 13.52 8.31
C GLN A 97 -16.65 12.03 8.08
N LEU A 98 -17.53 11.34 7.34
CA LEU A 98 -17.32 9.94 6.96
C LEU A 98 -16.06 9.76 6.09
N ALA A 99 -15.87 10.64 5.09
CA ALA A 99 -14.71 10.60 4.20
C ALA A 99 -13.39 10.82 4.97
N ILE A 100 -13.38 11.76 5.92
CA ILE A 100 -12.16 12.08 6.66
C ILE A 100 -11.90 11.08 7.79
N ASN A 101 -12.92 10.72 8.58
CA ASN A 101 -12.72 9.94 9.80
C ASN A 101 -12.72 8.42 9.57
N ILE A 102 -13.28 7.95 8.45
CA ILE A 102 -13.34 6.52 8.15
C ILE A 102 -12.59 6.21 6.86
N LEU A 103 -12.92 6.89 5.76
CA LEU A 103 -12.43 6.51 4.43
C LEU A 103 -10.93 6.73 4.25
N THR A 104 -10.45 7.93 4.60
CA THR A 104 -9.03 8.31 4.48
C THR A 104 -8.11 7.42 5.34
N PRO A 105 -8.45 7.12 6.62
CA PRO A 105 -7.69 6.19 7.44
C PRO A 105 -7.60 4.79 6.84
N VAL A 106 -8.65 4.27 6.20
CA VAL A 106 -8.62 2.94 5.58
C VAL A 106 -7.61 2.84 4.45
N VAL A 107 -7.44 3.90 3.66
CA VAL A 107 -6.38 3.97 2.66
C VAL A 107 -4.99 3.88 3.32
N HIS A 108 -4.79 4.61 4.40
CA HIS A 108 -3.53 4.57 5.14
C HIS A 108 -3.29 3.24 5.88
N TYR A 109 -4.33 2.60 6.41
CA TYR A 109 -4.26 1.25 6.97
C TYR A 109 -3.79 0.25 5.91
N ASN A 110 -4.36 0.28 4.70
CA ASN A 110 -3.94 -0.59 3.62
C ASN A 110 -2.48 -0.37 3.21
N ILE A 111 -2.06 0.89 3.05
CA ILE A 111 -0.66 1.22 2.71
C ILE A 111 0.29 0.70 3.81
N GLY A 112 -0.05 0.95 5.09
CA GLY A 112 0.75 0.54 6.23
C GLY A 112 0.88 -0.99 6.36
N ILE A 113 -0.25 -1.70 6.30
CA ILE A 113 -0.32 -3.16 6.34
C ILE A 113 0.42 -3.75 5.14
N GLY A 114 0.17 -3.23 3.93
CA GLY A 114 0.79 -3.69 2.70
C GLY A 114 2.31 -3.57 2.71
N MET A 115 2.82 -2.41 3.10
CA MET A 115 4.26 -2.17 3.28
C MET A 115 4.89 -3.17 4.25
N LEU A 116 4.28 -3.34 5.43
CA LEU A 116 4.81 -4.23 6.46
C LEU A 116 4.79 -5.69 6.01
N ILE A 117 3.66 -6.16 5.47
CA ILE A 117 3.54 -7.53 4.98
C ILE A 117 4.56 -7.81 3.87
N LEU A 118 4.75 -6.90 2.92
CA LEU A 118 5.75 -7.07 1.86
C LEU A 118 7.19 -7.11 2.42
N THR A 119 7.47 -6.32 3.45
CA THR A 119 8.77 -6.32 4.16
C THR A 119 9.03 -7.67 4.82
N TRP A 120 8.06 -8.17 5.61
CA TRP A 120 8.16 -9.48 6.26
C TRP A 120 8.19 -10.64 5.27
N LEU A 121 7.48 -10.51 4.15
CA LEU A 121 7.53 -11.46 3.04
C LEU A 121 8.94 -11.51 2.42
N ALA A 122 9.57 -10.36 2.15
CA ALA A 122 10.94 -10.28 1.65
C ALA A 122 11.94 -10.92 2.64
N LEU A 123 11.81 -10.64 3.93
CA LEU A 123 12.63 -11.24 4.99
C LEU A 123 12.45 -12.77 5.07
N THR A 124 11.21 -13.25 4.92
CA THR A 124 10.92 -14.69 4.91
C THR A 124 11.57 -15.37 3.71
N ARG A 125 11.50 -14.75 2.52
CA ARG A 125 12.17 -15.26 1.31
C ARG A 125 13.69 -15.28 1.46
N PHE A 126 14.25 -14.26 2.09
CA PHE A 126 15.67 -14.20 2.43
C PHE A 126 16.07 -15.34 3.40
N ALA A 127 15.28 -15.57 4.44
CA ALA A 127 15.52 -16.66 5.40
C ALA A 127 15.49 -18.04 4.74
N THR A 128 14.55 -18.29 3.82
CA THR A 128 14.51 -19.54 3.05
C THR A 128 15.77 -19.75 2.22
N LEU A 129 16.31 -18.68 1.63
CA LEU A 129 17.53 -18.75 0.82
C LEU A 129 18.76 -19.11 1.63
N ILE A 130 18.91 -18.47 2.80
CA ILE A 130 20.01 -18.74 3.71
C ILE A 130 19.94 -20.19 4.17
N GLN A 131 18.79 -20.66 4.65
CA GLN A 131 18.71 -22.01 5.20
C GLN A 131 19.02 -23.10 4.17
N HIS A 132 18.60 -22.92 2.90
CA HIS A 132 18.87 -23.89 1.84
C HIS A 132 20.38 -23.97 1.46
N ASN A 133 21.13 -22.87 1.55
CA ASN A 133 22.56 -22.86 1.22
C ASN A 133 23.47 -23.26 2.40
N TYR A 134 23.00 -23.09 3.64
CA TYR A 134 23.83 -23.26 4.84
C TYR A 134 23.88 -24.68 5.39
N GLY A 135 23.30 -25.67 4.70
CA GLY A 135 23.57 -27.09 4.99
C GLY A 135 25.06 -27.46 4.90
N HIS A 136 25.93 -26.59 4.34
CA HIS A 136 27.32 -26.93 4.06
C HIS A 136 28.41 -25.98 4.58
N ARG A 137 28.13 -24.75 5.07
CA ARG A 137 29.15 -23.89 5.73
C ARG A 137 28.58 -22.63 6.40
N PRO A 138 28.86 -22.35 7.70
CA PRO A 138 28.46 -21.11 8.34
C PRO A 138 29.41 -19.95 7.95
N SER A 139 28.86 -18.83 7.47
CA SER A 139 29.58 -17.57 7.22
C SER A 139 29.28 -16.53 8.31
N LYS A 140 30.10 -15.48 8.40
CA LYS A 140 30.01 -14.44 9.45
C LYS A 140 28.68 -13.64 9.43
N CYS A 141 27.97 -13.59 8.30
CA CYS A 141 26.72 -12.82 8.18
C CYS A 141 25.54 -13.45 8.97
N THR A 142 25.56 -14.78 9.19
CA THR A 142 24.59 -15.50 10.04
C THR A 142 24.80 -15.30 11.54
N LYS A 143 25.86 -14.61 11.96
CA LYS A 143 26.00 -14.20 13.37
C LYS A 143 25.08 -13.02 13.73
N PHE A 144 24.66 -12.25 12.73
CA PHE A 144 23.83 -11.04 12.92
C PHE A 144 22.34 -11.35 13.11
N LEU A 145 21.83 -12.41 12.47
CA LEU A 145 20.49 -12.95 12.68
C LEU A 145 20.62 -14.33 13.30
N SER A 146 20.28 -14.45 14.59
CA SER A 146 20.31 -15.73 15.31
C SER A 146 19.64 -16.82 14.47
N GLY A 147 20.30 -17.97 14.27
CA GLY A 147 19.74 -19.09 13.50
C GLY A 147 18.35 -19.52 13.99
N ILE A 148 18.04 -19.25 15.26
CA ILE A 148 16.73 -19.44 15.88
C ILE A 148 15.68 -18.52 15.23
N PHE A 149 16.00 -17.26 14.98
CA PHE A 149 15.09 -16.29 14.37
C PHE A 149 14.78 -16.66 12.91
N LEU A 150 15.78 -17.07 12.14
CA LEU A 150 15.63 -17.56 10.76
C LEU A 150 14.70 -18.77 10.67
N ARG A 151 14.80 -19.70 11.62
CA ARG A 151 13.93 -20.88 11.69
C ARG A 151 12.50 -20.52 12.08
N ARG A 152 12.32 -19.54 12.99
CA ARG A 152 11.00 -19.03 13.39
C ARG A 152 10.26 -18.34 12.24
N LEU A 153 10.96 -17.59 11.39
CA LEU A 153 10.38 -16.94 10.21
C LEU A 153 9.69 -17.92 9.23
N GLN A 154 10.06 -19.20 9.29
CA GLN A 154 9.49 -20.25 8.45
C GLN A 154 8.31 -20.99 9.10
N GLN A 155 7.95 -20.65 10.34
CA GLN A 155 6.83 -21.26 11.03
C GLN A 155 5.53 -20.52 10.71
N THR A 156 4.48 -21.27 10.39
CA THR A 156 3.12 -20.74 10.16
C THR A 156 2.52 -20.02 11.38
N PRO A 157 2.64 -20.50 12.64
CA PRO A 157 2.12 -19.76 13.80
C PRO A 157 2.84 -18.43 14.00
N PHE A 158 4.14 -18.37 13.72
CA PHE A 158 4.91 -17.13 13.79
C PHE A 158 4.40 -16.11 12.76
N ALA A 159 4.16 -16.54 11.51
CA ALA A 159 3.61 -15.65 10.49
C ALA A 159 2.21 -15.11 10.85
N MET A 160 1.36 -15.93 11.49
CA MET A 160 0.06 -15.45 11.99
C MET A 160 0.23 -14.41 13.09
N ALA A 161 1.11 -14.66 14.06
CA ALA A 161 1.40 -13.70 15.14
C ALA A 161 1.95 -12.38 14.59
N VAL A 162 2.83 -12.44 13.58
CA VAL A 162 3.34 -11.25 12.89
C VAL A 162 2.21 -10.51 12.17
N CYS A 163 1.31 -11.20 11.44
CA CYS A 163 0.17 -10.54 10.81
C CYS A 163 -0.73 -9.85 11.84
N VAL A 164 -1.10 -10.52 12.93
CA VAL A 164 -1.90 -9.93 14.01
C VAL A 164 -1.19 -8.71 14.61
N GLY A 165 0.12 -8.81 14.85
CA GLY A 165 0.94 -7.71 15.33
C GLY A 165 1.00 -6.53 14.36
N ILE A 166 1.10 -6.78 13.04
CA ILE A 166 1.04 -5.74 12.00
C ILE A 166 -0.32 -5.04 12.02
N TRP A 167 -1.41 -5.78 12.05
CA TRP A 167 -2.76 -5.20 12.14
C TRP A 167 -2.88 -4.32 13.38
N ALA A 168 -2.52 -4.83 14.55
CA ALA A 168 -2.56 -4.06 15.79
C ALA A 168 -1.67 -2.81 15.73
N LEU A 169 -0.43 -2.93 15.26
CA LEU A 169 0.52 -1.82 15.16
C LEU A 169 0.01 -0.71 14.24
N VAL A 170 -0.50 -1.06 13.05
CA VAL A 170 -0.97 -0.06 12.09
C VAL A 170 -2.28 0.56 12.56
N LEU A 171 -3.19 -0.23 13.15
CA LEU A 171 -4.42 0.28 13.78
C LEU A 171 -4.09 1.28 14.90
N LEU A 172 -3.27 0.87 15.86
CA LEU A 172 -2.86 1.73 16.99
C LEU A 172 -2.04 2.94 16.54
N GLY A 173 -1.30 2.86 15.44
CA GLY A 173 -0.49 3.97 14.93
C GLY A 173 -1.30 5.05 14.21
N ILE A 174 -2.39 4.68 13.54
CA ILE A 174 -3.19 5.63 12.74
C ILE A 174 -4.42 6.11 13.51
N VAL A 175 -4.99 5.33 14.43
CA VAL A 175 -6.12 5.76 15.29
C VAL A 175 -5.85 7.11 15.99
N PRO A 176 -4.69 7.35 16.61
CA PRO A 176 -4.37 8.64 17.23
C PRO A 176 -4.42 9.80 16.23
N THR A 177 -3.99 9.59 14.99
CA THR A 177 -4.06 10.59 13.92
C THR A 177 -5.52 10.98 13.64
N VAL A 178 -6.42 10.00 13.59
CA VAL A 178 -7.86 10.22 13.36
C VAL A 178 -8.49 10.95 14.54
N VAL A 179 -8.17 10.51 15.76
CA VAL A 179 -8.74 11.11 16.99
C VAL A 179 -8.24 12.54 17.16
N VAL A 180 -6.94 12.80 17.00
CA VAL A 180 -6.38 14.15 17.09
C VAL A 180 -6.99 15.07 16.03
N TYR A 181 -7.12 14.58 14.80
CA TYR A 181 -7.80 15.33 13.74
C TYR A 181 -9.25 15.64 14.12
N ALA A 182 -10.01 14.65 14.58
CA ALA A 182 -11.43 14.76 14.89
C ALA A 182 -11.77 15.45 16.24
N THR A 183 -10.79 15.74 17.09
CA THR A 183 -11.03 16.37 18.40
C THR A 183 -10.33 17.72 18.57
N VAL A 184 -9.23 17.93 17.85
CA VAL A 184 -8.42 19.16 17.98
C VAL A 184 -8.52 20.02 16.73
N GLU A 185 -8.63 19.38 15.56
CA GLU A 185 -8.52 20.07 14.27
C GLU A 185 -9.88 20.34 13.63
N THR A 186 -10.93 19.58 13.98
CA THR A 186 -12.32 19.82 13.53
C THR A 186 -13.02 20.93 14.30
N ASP A 187 -12.76 21.14 15.59
CA ASP A 187 -13.38 22.21 16.39
C ASP A 187 -12.99 23.61 15.88
N GLN A 188 -11.82 23.74 15.26
CA GLN A 188 -11.40 24.98 14.59
C GLN A 188 -12.08 25.17 13.21
N VAL A 189 -12.51 24.09 12.56
CA VAL A 189 -13.21 24.10 11.27
C VAL A 189 -14.72 24.30 11.46
N GLU A 190 -15.31 23.85 12.57
CA GLU A 190 -16.74 23.99 12.87
C GLU A 190 -17.16 25.46 13.05
N ASN A 191 -16.25 26.34 13.49
CA ASN A 191 -16.45 27.79 13.47
C ASN A 191 -16.58 28.40 12.06
N ASN A 192 -16.22 27.65 11.00
CA ASN A 192 -16.33 28.03 9.59
C ASN A 192 -17.18 26.98 8.83
N SER A 193 -18.45 26.84 9.22
CA SER A 193 -19.43 25.91 8.65
C SER A 193 -19.66 26.04 7.13
N GLU A 194 -19.17 27.12 6.52
CA GLU A 194 -19.27 27.41 5.09
C GLU A 194 -18.11 26.83 4.25
N GLN A 195 -17.07 26.23 4.84
CA GLN A 195 -15.94 25.70 4.07
C GLN A 195 -16.29 24.37 3.36
N ALA A 196 -15.83 24.20 2.12
CA ALA A 196 -15.96 22.94 1.40
C ALA A 196 -15.10 21.82 2.02
N CYS A 197 -15.56 20.58 1.91
CA CYS A 197 -14.86 19.40 2.43
C CYS A 197 -13.48 19.20 1.79
N TYR A 198 -13.35 19.51 0.50
CA TYR A 198 -12.06 19.55 -0.18
C TYR A 198 -11.41 20.91 0.01
N SER A 199 -10.66 21.06 1.10
CA SER A 199 -10.02 22.32 1.47
C SER A 199 -8.61 22.12 2.02
N VAL A 200 -7.80 23.19 1.97
CA VAL A 200 -6.42 23.21 2.47
C VAL A 200 -6.28 22.65 3.89
N PRO A 201 -7.04 23.09 4.91
CA PRO A 201 -6.88 22.58 6.28
C PRO A 201 -7.15 21.07 6.39
N VAL A 202 -8.12 20.55 5.63
CA VAL A 202 -8.47 19.12 5.60
C VAL A 202 -7.38 18.29 4.93
N GLU A 203 -6.84 18.78 3.81
CA GLU A 203 -5.83 18.08 3.01
C GLU A 203 -4.41 18.16 3.62
N VAL A 204 -4.15 19.22 4.39
CA VAL A 204 -2.86 19.47 5.04
C VAL A 204 -2.78 18.82 6.43
N GLY A 205 -3.89 18.82 7.17
CA GLY A 205 -3.93 18.41 8.57
C GLY A 205 -3.13 19.36 9.47
N GLY A 206 -3.45 19.37 10.76
CA GLY A 206 -2.72 20.15 11.74
C GLY A 206 -1.42 19.50 12.19
N SER A 207 -0.74 20.18 13.12
CA SER A 207 0.62 19.84 13.54
C SER A 207 0.74 18.44 14.18
N GLY A 208 -0.30 17.97 14.87
CA GLY A 208 -0.36 16.63 15.45
C GLY A 208 -0.41 15.55 14.39
N SER A 209 -1.31 15.68 13.42
CA SER A 209 -1.43 14.76 12.28
C SER A 209 -0.13 14.68 11.47
N GLN A 210 0.53 15.83 11.26
CA GLN A 210 1.83 15.91 10.59
C GLN A 210 2.95 15.17 11.36
N ALA A 211 2.98 15.28 12.69
CA ALA A 211 3.98 14.57 13.50
C ALA A 211 3.85 13.05 13.39
N PHE A 212 2.62 12.51 13.49
CA PHE A 212 2.37 11.08 13.31
C PHE A 212 2.70 10.61 11.88
N ALA A 213 2.42 11.43 10.87
CA ALA A 213 2.80 11.15 9.49
C ALA A 213 4.33 11.02 9.34
N ILE A 214 5.13 11.88 9.98
CA ILE A 214 6.60 11.81 9.96
C ILE A 214 7.11 10.51 10.59
N VAL A 215 6.52 10.07 11.71
CA VAL A 215 6.87 8.79 12.35
C VAL A 215 6.61 7.62 11.39
N GLY A 216 5.44 7.60 10.73
CA GLY A 216 5.11 6.58 9.73
C GLY A 216 6.05 6.57 8.52
N ILE A 217 6.42 7.75 8.02
CA ILE A 217 7.37 7.91 6.91
C ILE A 217 8.77 7.40 7.31
N THR A 218 9.23 7.76 8.51
CA THR A 218 10.52 7.29 9.05
C THR A 218 10.55 5.77 9.12
N PHE A 219 9.49 5.17 9.63
CA PHE A 219 9.36 3.72 9.71
C PHE A 219 9.39 3.05 8.33
N PHE A 220 8.75 3.63 7.31
CA PHE A 220 8.86 3.14 5.93
C PHE A 220 10.29 3.12 5.41
N PHE A 221 11.07 4.19 5.62
CA PHE A 221 12.47 4.23 5.18
C PHE A 221 13.32 3.17 5.88
N ILE A 222 13.06 2.89 7.15
CA ILE A 222 13.71 1.79 7.88
C ILE A 222 13.36 0.44 7.23
N CYS A 223 12.08 0.18 6.94
CA CYS A 223 11.66 -1.04 6.24
C CYS A 223 12.33 -1.17 4.87
N LEU A 224 12.34 -0.10 4.08
CA LEU A 224 12.98 -0.07 2.77
C LEU A 224 14.48 -0.37 2.86
N PHE A 225 15.19 0.26 3.81
CA PHE A 225 16.60 -0.01 4.05
C PHE A 225 16.86 -1.47 4.40
N VAL A 226 16.04 -2.06 5.27
CA VAL A 226 16.12 -3.48 5.64
C VAL A 226 15.95 -4.36 4.41
N VAL A 227 14.94 -4.13 3.57
CA VAL A 227 14.71 -4.92 2.34
C VAL A 227 15.85 -4.76 1.34
N ILE A 228 16.34 -3.53 1.11
CA ILE A 228 17.49 -3.26 0.22
C ILE A 228 18.73 -3.98 0.74
N SER A 229 19.01 -3.92 2.04
CA SER A 229 20.17 -4.59 2.63
C SER A 229 20.09 -6.11 2.45
N ALA A 230 18.91 -6.71 2.61
CA ALA A 230 18.66 -8.12 2.37
C ALA A 230 18.87 -8.46 0.88
N TYR A 231 18.35 -7.65 -0.05
CA TYR A 231 18.54 -7.85 -1.48
C TYR A 231 20.01 -7.78 -1.91
N ILE A 232 20.75 -6.78 -1.44
CA ILE A 232 22.19 -6.66 -1.72
C ILE A 232 22.95 -7.86 -1.13
N ALA A 233 22.61 -8.29 0.08
CA ALA A 233 23.20 -9.48 0.68
C ALA A 233 22.95 -10.74 -0.16
N VAL A 234 21.76 -10.89 -0.73
CA VAL A 234 21.42 -11.98 -1.66
C VAL A 234 22.27 -11.93 -2.92
N ILE A 235 22.39 -10.77 -3.58
CA ILE A 235 23.21 -10.65 -4.79
C ILE A 235 24.68 -10.95 -4.49
N ARG A 236 25.22 -10.41 -3.39
CA ARG A 236 26.60 -10.67 -2.98
C ARG A 236 26.82 -12.15 -2.70
N HIS A 237 25.86 -12.81 -2.07
CA HIS A 237 25.89 -14.25 -1.83
C HIS A 237 25.94 -15.02 -3.15
N ILE A 238 25.06 -14.68 -4.10
CA ILE A 238 25.04 -15.28 -5.44
C ILE A 238 26.39 -15.17 -6.12
N ASN A 239 26.94 -13.95 -6.16
CA ASN A 239 28.20 -13.69 -6.84
C ASN A 239 29.35 -14.47 -6.22
N ARG A 240 29.35 -14.68 -4.90
CA ARG A 240 30.34 -15.54 -4.22
C ARG A 240 30.14 -17.03 -4.51
N THR A 241 28.89 -17.48 -4.63
CA THR A 241 28.60 -18.90 -4.92
C THR A 241 28.84 -19.29 -6.38
N LYS A 242 28.71 -18.34 -7.32
CA LYS A 242 29.02 -18.56 -8.75
C LYS A 242 30.47 -18.94 -9.02
N THR A 243 31.38 -18.68 -8.07
CA THR A 243 32.81 -18.99 -8.21
C THR A 243 33.13 -20.47 -7.93
N ASN A 244 32.20 -21.29 -7.41
CA ASN A 244 32.48 -22.72 -7.14
C ASN A 244 31.25 -23.64 -7.36
N ARG A 245 31.27 -24.35 -8.49
CA ARG A 245 30.57 -25.61 -8.85
C ARG A 245 29.24 -25.57 -9.65
N ILE A 246 29.16 -26.60 -10.51
CA ILE A 246 28.05 -27.08 -11.34
C ILE A 246 26.91 -27.62 -10.46
N ILE A 247 25.82 -26.88 -10.26
CA ILE A 247 24.58 -27.39 -9.63
C ILE A 247 23.35 -26.65 -10.22
N ASP A 248 22.71 -27.24 -11.22
CA ASP A 248 21.58 -26.65 -11.97
C ASP A 248 20.34 -26.36 -11.08
N ASP A 249 19.99 -27.24 -10.14
CA ASP A 249 18.77 -27.10 -9.33
C ASP A 249 18.86 -26.05 -8.20
N THR A 250 20.01 -25.90 -7.56
CA THR A 250 20.21 -24.86 -6.52
C THR A 250 20.19 -23.46 -7.14
N GLN A 251 20.72 -23.33 -8.37
CA GLN A 251 20.71 -22.08 -9.13
C GLN A 251 19.30 -21.66 -9.57
N ARG A 252 18.43 -22.61 -9.94
CA ARG A 252 17.02 -22.33 -10.28
C ARG A 252 16.22 -21.80 -9.08
N ILE A 253 16.41 -22.38 -7.90
CA ILE A 253 15.74 -21.93 -6.65
C ILE A 253 16.22 -20.51 -6.28
N LEU A 254 17.52 -20.27 -6.35
CA LEU A 254 18.17 -18.99 -6.07
C LEU A 254 17.68 -17.86 -7.01
N THR A 255 17.62 -18.14 -8.31
CA THR A 255 17.10 -17.21 -9.33
C THR A 255 15.63 -16.88 -9.07
N ARG A 256 14.82 -17.87 -8.68
CA ARG A 256 13.41 -17.67 -8.32
C ARG A 256 13.26 -16.76 -7.09
N VAL A 257 14.03 -17.00 -6.03
CA VAL A 257 13.98 -16.17 -4.81
C VAL A 257 14.41 -14.73 -5.10
N CYS A 258 15.42 -14.53 -5.94
CA CYS A 258 15.86 -13.18 -6.33
C CYS A 258 14.84 -12.44 -7.17
N ARG A 259 14.26 -13.11 -8.16
CA ARG A 259 13.15 -12.56 -8.93
C ARG A 259 12.02 -12.14 -8.00
N ASN A 260 11.68 -12.99 -7.03
CA ASN A 260 10.62 -12.74 -6.07
C ASN A 260 10.91 -11.51 -5.18
N ILE A 261 12.11 -11.41 -4.61
CA ILE A 261 12.52 -10.24 -3.80
C ILE A 261 12.57 -8.98 -4.66
N SER A 262 13.08 -9.08 -5.89
CA SER A 262 13.15 -7.96 -6.84
C SER A 262 11.77 -7.42 -7.22
N VAL A 263 10.80 -8.29 -7.46
CA VAL A 263 9.40 -7.90 -7.75
C VAL A 263 8.77 -7.20 -6.54
N ILE A 264 8.99 -7.72 -5.33
CA ILE A 264 8.50 -7.08 -4.11
C ILE A 264 9.14 -5.69 -3.93
N GLN A 265 10.45 -5.58 -4.14
CA GLN A 265 11.18 -4.33 -4.01
C GLN A 265 10.76 -3.29 -5.06
N SER A 266 10.56 -3.69 -6.32
CA SER A 266 10.08 -2.76 -7.36
C SER A 266 8.72 -2.19 -6.99
N VAL A 267 7.84 -2.98 -6.38
CA VAL A 267 6.50 -2.52 -5.95
C VAL A 267 6.63 -1.53 -4.79
N LEU A 268 7.48 -1.79 -3.79
CA LEU A 268 7.73 -0.83 -2.70
C LEU A 268 8.28 0.51 -3.22
N VAL A 269 9.19 0.46 -4.20
CA VAL A 269 9.85 1.65 -4.78
C VAL A 269 8.96 2.41 -5.76
N ILE A 270 8.17 1.71 -6.58
CA ILE A 270 7.34 2.38 -7.59
C ILE A 270 6.02 2.87 -6.98
N CYS A 271 5.40 2.09 -6.10
CA CYS A 271 4.08 2.42 -5.58
C CYS A 271 4.13 3.28 -4.31
N PHE A 272 5.00 2.98 -3.33
CA PHE A 272 4.96 3.64 -2.02
C PHE A 272 5.97 4.77 -1.86
N LEU A 273 7.20 4.58 -2.35
CA LEU A 273 8.28 5.57 -2.18
C LEU A 273 7.91 6.97 -2.72
N PRO A 274 7.30 7.13 -3.92
CA PRO A 274 6.99 8.45 -4.45
C PRO A 274 6.01 9.22 -3.57
N HIS A 275 4.94 8.54 -3.12
CA HIS A 275 3.95 9.12 -2.22
C HIS A 275 4.56 9.54 -0.89
N LEU A 276 5.39 8.69 -0.28
CA LEU A 276 5.93 8.95 1.07
C LEU A 276 7.02 10.02 1.07
N ILE A 277 7.87 10.07 0.02
CA ILE A 277 8.82 11.18 -0.18
C ILE A 277 8.04 12.49 -0.34
N TYR A 278 7.07 12.51 -1.24
CA TYR A 278 6.34 13.73 -1.53
C TYR A 278 5.54 14.23 -0.32
N LYS A 279 4.91 13.31 0.43
CA LYS A 279 4.22 13.65 1.68
C LYS A 279 5.18 14.31 2.69
N SER A 280 6.41 13.82 2.81
CA SER A 280 7.43 14.45 3.67
C SER A 280 7.80 15.86 3.21
N ILE A 281 8.02 16.04 1.90
CA ILE A 281 8.30 17.36 1.30
C ILE A 281 7.12 18.30 1.53
N PHE A 282 5.89 17.83 1.30
CA PHE A 282 4.67 18.61 1.47
C PHE A 282 4.51 19.13 2.90
N ILE A 283 4.73 18.28 3.91
CA ILE A 283 4.70 18.69 5.33
C ILE A 283 5.77 19.76 5.62
N ALA A 284 6.98 19.60 5.08
CA ALA A 284 8.05 20.58 5.25
C ALA A 284 7.74 21.93 4.56
N MET A 285 7.08 21.90 3.40
CA MET A 285 6.64 23.10 2.67
C MET A 285 5.55 23.84 3.43
N VAL A 286 4.51 23.14 3.88
CA VAL A 286 3.41 23.70 4.68
C VAL A 286 3.95 24.43 5.91
N LYS A 287 4.91 23.83 6.63
CA LYS A 287 5.49 24.46 7.83
C LYS A 287 6.25 25.75 7.53
N LYS A 288 6.79 25.92 6.32
CA LYS A 288 7.54 27.11 5.90
C LYS A 288 6.65 28.22 5.34
N ASP A 289 5.58 27.86 4.64
CA ASP A 289 4.82 28.81 3.82
C ASP A 289 3.60 29.44 4.50
N ILE A 290 3.31 29.09 5.77
CA ILE A 290 2.30 29.78 6.60
C ILE A 290 2.63 31.30 6.74
N GLN A 291 3.85 31.72 6.40
CA GLN A 291 4.34 33.10 6.56
C GLN A 291 4.08 34.03 5.34
N THR A 292 3.73 33.52 4.15
CA THR A 292 3.68 34.35 2.92
C THR A 292 2.30 34.29 2.25
N ARG A 293 1.35 35.09 2.74
CA ARG A 293 0.04 35.26 2.06
C ARG A 293 0.17 36.30 0.96
N ASP A 294 0.31 35.85 -0.29
CA ASP A 294 0.18 36.74 -1.44
C ASP A 294 -1.30 36.91 -1.80
N LEU A 295 -1.81 38.12 -1.66
CA LEU A 295 -3.25 38.48 -1.75
C LEU A 295 -3.77 38.62 -3.19
N LEU A 296 -2.94 38.36 -4.19
CA LEU A 296 -3.20 38.64 -5.62
C LEU A 296 -3.47 37.40 -6.49
N ALA A 297 -3.42 36.18 -5.93
CA ALA A 297 -3.67 34.95 -6.69
C ALA A 297 -5.14 34.49 -6.56
N GLU A 298 -5.83 34.31 -7.69
CA GLU A 298 -7.20 33.76 -7.76
C GLU A 298 -7.31 32.29 -7.28
N CYS A 299 -6.18 31.58 -7.22
CA CYS A 299 -6.08 30.20 -6.74
C CYS A 299 -5.01 30.07 -5.67
N HIS A 300 -5.26 29.24 -4.65
CA HIS A 300 -4.27 28.97 -3.61
C HIS A 300 -3.02 28.27 -4.18
N PRO A 301 -1.78 28.70 -3.84
CA PRO A 301 -0.54 28.14 -4.41
C PRO A 301 -0.34 26.65 -4.11
N PHE A 302 -0.93 26.15 -3.02
CA PHE A 302 -0.91 24.73 -2.67
C PHE A 302 -1.80 23.82 -3.54
N SER A 303 -2.64 24.37 -4.42
CA SER A 303 -3.56 23.57 -5.24
C SER A 303 -2.81 22.51 -6.06
N MET A 304 -1.79 22.92 -6.81
CA MET A 304 -0.94 22.00 -7.59
C MET A 304 -0.25 20.94 -6.71
N HIS A 305 0.17 21.32 -5.50
CA HIS A 305 0.85 20.40 -4.60
C HIS A 305 -0.09 19.32 -4.04
N ILE A 306 -1.33 19.68 -3.72
CA ILE A 306 -2.34 18.74 -3.24
C ILE A 306 -2.73 17.77 -4.36
N GLU A 307 -2.77 18.22 -5.62
CA GLU A 307 -3.04 17.34 -6.76
C GLU A 307 -1.94 16.29 -6.96
N VAL A 308 -0.68 16.71 -6.94
CA VAL A 308 0.45 15.78 -7.03
C VAL A 308 0.42 14.78 -5.88
N LYS A 309 0.12 15.24 -4.64
CA LYS A 309 -0.06 14.34 -3.48
C LYS A 309 -1.13 13.28 -3.78
N ASN A 310 -2.28 13.67 -4.34
CA ASN A 310 -3.40 12.78 -4.59
C ASN A 310 -3.13 11.80 -5.74
N LEU A 311 -2.41 12.22 -6.79
CA LEU A 311 -1.93 11.33 -7.84
C LEU A 311 -0.94 10.29 -7.32
N LEU A 312 0.00 10.70 -6.46
CA LEU A 312 0.94 9.77 -5.84
C LEU A 312 0.25 8.83 -4.86
N LEU A 313 -0.78 9.29 -4.14
CA LEU A 313 -1.64 8.43 -3.33
C LEU A 313 -2.39 7.42 -4.20
N CYS A 314 -2.92 7.84 -5.35
CA CYS A 314 -3.55 6.96 -6.33
C CYS A 314 -2.57 5.88 -6.83
N LEU A 315 -1.31 6.25 -7.09
CA LEU A 315 -0.24 5.30 -7.45
C LEU A 315 0.05 4.28 -6.33
N ALA A 316 0.03 4.72 -5.07
CA ALA A 316 0.18 3.83 -3.92
C ALA A 316 -1.01 2.85 -3.80
N VAL A 317 -2.23 3.31 -4.11
CA VAL A 317 -3.45 2.49 -4.14
C VAL A 317 -3.45 1.50 -5.30
N LEU A 318 -2.98 1.88 -6.50
CA LEU A 318 -2.91 1.03 -7.70
C LEU A 318 -2.28 -0.35 -7.42
N ARG A 319 -1.36 -0.37 -6.45
CA ARG A 319 -0.73 -1.57 -5.93
C ARG A 319 -1.72 -2.68 -5.61
N CYS A 320 -2.87 -2.39 -5.00
CA CYS A 320 -3.83 -3.44 -4.61
C CYS A 320 -4.42 -4.19 -5.82
N SER A 321 -4.52 -3.52 -6.98
CA SER A 321 -5.00 -4.13 -8.23
C SER A 321 -3.89 -4.89 -8.97
N THR A 322 -2.62 -4.63 -8.66
CA THR A 322 -1.46 -5.30 -9.26
C THR A 322 -0.91 -6.47 -8.41
N ASP A 323 -1.31 -6.58 -7.14
CA ASP A 323 -0.94 -7.68 -6.25
C ASP A 323 -1.22 -9.10 -6.78
N PRO A 324 -2.32 -9.40 -7.48
CA PRO A 324 -2.54 -10.71 -8.11
C PRO A 324 -1.49 -11.07 -9.15
N ILE A 325 -0.95 -10.08 -9.89
CA ILE A 325 0.18 -10.28 -10.81
C ILE A 325 1.42 -10.66 -10.00
N ILE A 326 1.64 -9.98 -8.87
CA ILE A 326 2.72 -10.32 -7.93
C ILE A 326 2.53 -11.76 -7.43
N TYR A 327 1.33 -12.19 -7.05
CA TYR A 327 1.06 -13.56 -6.60
C TYR A 327 1.39 -14.59 -7.68
N PHE A 328 1.01 -14.31 -8.92
CA PHE A 328 1.34 -15.15 -10.08
C PHE A 328 2.85 -15.28 -10.33
N LEU A 329 3.61 -14.21 -10.10
CA LEU A 329 5.07 -14.21 -10.24
C LEU A 329 5.78 -14.89 -9.05
N LEU A 330 5.21 -14.76 -7.85
CA LEU A 330 5.80 -15.19 -6.58
C LEU A 330 5.51 -16.65 -6.22
N ASP A 331 4.32 -17.16 -6.55
CA ASP A 331 3.85 -18.49 -6.11
C ASP A 331 3.47 -19.41 -7.27
N ASN A 332 4.21 -20.50 -7.42
CA ASN A 332 4.00 -21.47 -8.49
C ASN A 332 2.72 -22.29 -8.30
N ARG A 333 2.24 -22.50 -7.06
CA ARG A 333 1.00 -23.25 -6.82
C ARG A 333 -0.18 -22.41 -7.24
N PHE A 334 -0.18 -21.12 -6.91
CA PHE A 334 -1.12 -20.14 -7.40
C PHE A 334 -1.16 -20.12 -8.92
N LYS A 335 0.00 -19.95 -9.57
CA LYS A 335 0.12 -20.01 -11.04
C LYS A 335 -0.48 -21.29 -11.62
N LYS A 336 -0.18 -22.46 -11.05
CA LYS A 336 -0.70 -23.75 -11.54
C LYS A 336 -2.23 -23.81 -11.47
N HIS A 337 -2.84 -23.37 -10.37
CA HIS A 337 -4.30 -23.39 -10.21
C HIS A 337 -4.98 -22.39 -11.14
N VAL A 338 -4.44 -21.17 -11.29
CA VAL A 338 -4.98 -20.18 -12.23
C VAL A 338 -4.95 -20.71 -13.66
N CYS A 339 -3.81 -21.25 -14.11
CA CYS A 339 -3.71 -21.86 -15.44
C CYS A 339 -4.64 -23.07 -15.63
N GLY A 340 -4.86 -23.86 -14.58
CA GLY A 340 -5.83 -24.97 -14.58
C GLY A 340 -7.26 -24.50 -14.84
N LEU A 341 -7.71 -23.47 -14.13
CA LEU A 341 -9.05 -22.88 -14.30
C LEU A 341 -9.26 -22.32 -15.71
N PHE A 342 -8.25 -21.64 -16.27
CA PHE A 342 -8.32 -21.15 -17.65
C PHE A 342 -8.41 -22.30 -18.66
N ARG A 343 -7.68 -23.40 -18.43
CA ARG A 343 -7.74 -24.59 -19.30
C ARG A 343 -9.09 -25.30 -19.22
N GLU A 344 -9.66 -25.46 -18.02
CA GLU A 344 -11.01 -26.02 -17.82
C GLU A 344 -12.09 -25.15 -18.47
N SER A 345 -11.97 -23.82 -18.37
CA SER A 345 -12.88 -22.89 -19.03
C SER A 345 -12.80 -22.96 -20.56
N MET A 346 -11.64 -23.30 -21.13
CA MET A 346 -11.43 -23.42 -22.59
C MET A 346 -11.86 -24.79 -23.14
N ASN A 347 -11.81 -25.85 -22.33
CA ASN A 347 -12.22 -27.22 -22.71
C ASN A 347 -13.33 -27.76 -21.79
N PRO A 348 -14.55 -27.20 -21.81
CA PRO A 348 -15.65 -27.66 -20.96
C PRO A 348 -16.18 -29.07 -21.30
N LYS A 349 -15.72 -29.68 -22.40
CA LYS A 349 -16.20 -30.98 -22.90
C LYS A 349 -15.51 -32.21 -22.27
N GLU A 350 -14.35 -32.07 -21.62
CA GLU A 350 -13.67 -33.20 -20.96
C GLU A 350 -14.20 -33.48 -19.54
N SER A 351 -14.74 -32.48 -18.83
CA SER A 351 -15.20 -32.64 -17.43
C SER A 351 -16.53 -33.40 -17.27
N ILE A 352 -17.24 -33.67 -18.36
CA ILE A 352 -18.50 -34.44 -18.35
C ILE A 352 -18.25 -35.94 -18.55
N GLN A 353 -17.10 -36.32 -19.10
CA GLN A 353 -16.79 -37.72 -19.43
C GLN A 353 -16.21 -38.49 -18.23
N ASP A 354 -15.55 -37.82 -17.28
CA ASP A 354 -14.92 -38.47 -16.09
C ASP A 354 -15.89 -38.69 -14.91
N ASN A 355 -17.15 -38.30 -15.06
CA ASN A 355 -18.20 -38.44 -14.03
C ASN A 355 -19.30 -39.43 -14.44
N LYS A 356 -19.01 -40.33 -15.40
CA LYS A 356 -19.95 -41.36 -15.84
C LYS A 356 -19.33 -42.75 -15.85
#